data_AF-A0A0F9D0X8-F1
#
_entry.id   AF-A0A0F9D0X8-F1
#
_cell.length_a   1.000
_cell.length_b   1.000
_cell.length_c   1.000
_cell.angle_alpha   90.00
_cell.angle_beta   90.00
_cell.angle_gamma   90.00
#
_symmetry.space_group_name_H-M   'P 1'
#
loop_
_entity.id
_entity.type
_entity.pdbx_description
1 polymer ?
#
loop_
_entity_poly.entity_id
_entity_poly.type
_entity_poly.pdbx_seq_one_letter_code
_entity_poly.pdbx_strand_id
1 'polypeptide(L)' 'MIYVIFILQIICILATGAGIFVEIRLGADLGYVLITGGAFLFAISTKVTKVKLLKVITEVLLQSKKDKHV' A
#
# COMPACT_ATOMS: atom_id res chain seq x y z
N MET A 1 9.64 3.50 10.19
CA MET A 1 8.85 2.44 9.53
C MET A 1 7.69 2.97 8.68
N ILE A 2 6.89 3.94 9.18
CA ILE A 2 5.83 4.62 8.40
C ILE A 2 6.36 5.36 7.17
N TYR A 3 7.50 6.05 7.30
CA TYR A 3 8.14 6.74 6.17
C TYR A 3 8.46 5.82 4.99
N VAL A 4 8.93 4.60 5.25
CA VAL A 4 9.27 3.62 4.21
C VAL A 4 8.02 3.16 3.46
N ILE A 5 6.91 2.98 4.16
CA ILE A 5 5.62 2.61 3.57
C ILE A 5 5.09 3.74 2.68
N PHE A 6 5.25 4.99 3.13
CA PHE A 6 4.81 6.17 2.39
C PHE A 6 5.60 6.36 1.10
N ILE A 7 6.93 6.21 1.16
CA ILE A 7 7.80 6.25 -0.02
C ILE A 7 7.42 5.14 -1.00
N LEU A 8 7.16 3.93 -0.51
CA LEU A 8 6.74 2.81 -1.36
C LEU A 8 5.39 3.06 -2.03
N GLN A 9 4.42 3.67 -1.33
CA GLN A 9 3.14 4.05 -1.92
C GLN A 9 3.29 5.10 -3.03
N ILE A 10 4.13 6.13 -2.83
CA ILE A 10 4.41 7.14 -3.86
C ILE A 10 5.03 6.48 -5.10
N ILE A 11 6.00 5.59 -4.92
CA ILE A 11 6.64 4.89 -6.03
C ILE A 11 5.61 4.04 -6.80
N CYS A 12 4.71 3.34 -6.10
CA CYS A 12 3.64 2.57 -6.76
C CYS A 12 2.68 3.47 -7.56
N ILE A 13 2.31 4.64 -7.02
CA ILE A 13 1.44 5.60 -7.72
C ILE A 13 2.13 6.10 -8.99
N LEU A 14 3.42 6.46 -8.91
CA LEU A 14 4.19 6.92 -10.06
C LEU A 14 4.38 5.82 -11.11
N ALA A 15 4.69 4.59 -10.69
CA ALA A 15 4.84 3.45 -11.59
C ALA A 15 3.53 3.12 -12.33
N THR A 16 2.40 3.18 -11.61
CA THR A 16 1.07 2.95 -12.20
C THR A 16 0.71 4.07 -13.17
N GLY A 17 0.93 5.34 -12.81
CA GLY A 17 0.68 6.49 -13.69
C GLY A 17 1.56 6.48 -14.94
N ALA A 18 2.84 6.11 -14.81
CA ALA A 18 3.74 5.92 -15.94
C ALA A 18 3.27 4.77 -16.86
N GLY A 19 2.72 3.69 -16.29
CA GLY A 19 2.13 2.59 -17.05
C GLY A 19 0.94 3.02 -17.91
N ILE A 20 0.01 3.79 -17.32
CA ILE A 20 -1.14 4.36 -18.03
C ILE A 20 -0.67 5.28 -19.16
N PHE A 21 0.32 6.13 -18.90
CA PHE A 21 0.87 7.02 -19.91
C PHE A 21 1.53 6.27 -21.07
N VAL A 22 2.27 5.19 -20.77
CA VAL A 22 2.89 4.32 -21.78
C VAL A 22 1.82 3.59 -22.61
N GLU A 23 0.75 3.10 -21.99
CA GLU A 23 -0.36 2.44 -22.68
C GLU A 23 -1.03 3.37 -23.71
N ILE A 24 -1.23 4.64 -23.33
CA ILE A 24 -1.82 5.68 -24.20
C ILE A 24 -0.89 6.02 -25.38
N ARG A 25 0.43 5.91 -25.22
CA ARG A 25 1.42 6.44 -26.18
C ARG A 25 2.09 5.40 -27.06
N LEU A 26 2.25 4.16 -26.60
CA LEU A 26 3.08 3.11 -27.22
C LEU A 26 2.28 1.83 -27.58
N GLY A 27 1.01 1.75 -27.20
CA GLY A 27 0.17 0.57 -27.43
C GLY A 27 0.11 -0.37 -26.22
N ALA A 28 -0.96 -1.19 -26.18
CA ALA A 28 -1.52 -1.79 -24.97
C ALA A 28 -0.61 -2.75 -24.18
N ASP A 29 0.29 -3.47 -24.84
CA ASP A 29 1.02 -4.58 -24.19
C ASP A 29 2.02 -4.13 -23.12
N LEU A 30 2.79 -3.07 -23.36
CA LEU A 30 3.84 -2.64 -22.41
C LEU A 30 3.25 -1.85 -21.23
N GLY A 31 2.20 -1.06 -21.49
CA GLY A 31 1.48 -0.31 -20.46
C GLY A 31 0.76 -1.24 -19.49
N TYR A 32 0.12 -2.29 -20.01
CA TYR A 32 -0.58 -3.29 -19.21
C TYR A 32 0.34 -3.96 -18.17
N VAL A 33 1.56 -4.36 -18.57
CA VAL A 33 2.52 -5.00 -17.64
C VAL A 33 2.93 -4.04 -16.53
N LEU A 34 3.16 -2.76 -16.85
CA LEU A 34 3.57 -1.75 -15.88
C LEU A 34 2.45 -1.42 -14.88
N ILE A 35 1.21 -1.28 -15.36
CA ILE A 35 0.04 -1.03 -14.53
C ILE A 35 -0.24 -2.22 -13.62
N THR A 36 -0.22 -3.43 -14.18
CA THR A 36 -0.50 -4.66 -13.43
C THR A 36 0.56 -4.88 -12.34
N GLY A 37 1.84 -4.65 -12.66
CA GLY A 37 2.92 -4.72 -11.68
C GLY A 37 2.82 -3.66 -10.58
N GLY A 38 2.52 -2.40 -10.95
CA GLY A 38 2.31 -1.30 -10.00
C GLY A 38 1.13 -1.54 -9.06
N ALA A 39 0.00 -1.99 -9.60
CA ALA A 39 -1.18 -2.34 -8.84
C ALA A 39 -0.94 -3.50 -7.87
N PHE A 40 -0.15 -4.50 -8.29
CA PHE A 40 0.20 -5.65 -7.45
C PHE A 40 1.07 -5.22 -6.25
N LEU A 41 2.10 -4.40 -6.48
CA LEU A 41 2.93 -3.83 -5.42
C LEU A 41 2.12 -2.95 -4.45
N PHE A 42 1.16 -2.19 -4.98
CA PHE A 42 0.25 -1.38 -4.16
C PHE A 42 -0.66 -2.25 -3.28
N ALA A 43 -1.21 -3.34 -3.82
CA ALA A 43 -2.04 -4.28 -3.07
C ALA A 43 -1.26 -4.94 -1.91
N ILE A 44 -0.02 -5.34 -2.16
CA ILE A 44 0.88 -5.90 -1.13
C ILE A 44 1.14 -4.86 -0.03
N SER A 45 1.52 -3.63 -0.41
CA SER A 45 1.78 -2.54 0.54
C SER A 45 0.56 -2.26 1.43
N THR A 46 -0.64 -2.26 0.84
CA THR A 46 -1.90 -2.05 1.56
C THR A 46 -2.21 -3.18 2.54
N LYS A 47 -2.02 -4.44 2.13
CA LYS A 47 -2.19 -5.62 3.01
C LYS A 47 -1.23 -5.58 4.20
N VAL A 48 0.06 -5.29 3.97
CA VAL A 48 1.06 -5.21 5.04
C VAL A 48 0.72 -4.09 6.03
N THR A 49 0.30 -2.93 5.52
CA THR A 49 -0.10 -1.80 6.35
C THR A 49 -1.33 -2.13 7.20
N LYS A 50 -2.34 -2.80 6.62
CA LYS A 50 -3.53 -3.25 7.35
C LYS A 50 -3.19 -4.18 8.51
N VAL A 51 -2.29 -5.14 8.31
CA VAL A 51 -1.89 -6.08 9.38
C VAL A 51 -1.17 -5.35 10.52
N LYS A 52 -0.30 -4.38 10.19
CA LYS A 52 0.36 -3.55 11.21
C LYS A 52 -0.64 -2.68 11.96
N LEU A 53 -1.58 -2.05 11.26
CA LEU A 53 -2.61 -1.22 11.88
C LEU A 53 -3.50 -2.03 12.83
N LEU A 54 -3.91 -3.24 12.43
CA LEU A 54 -4.69 -4.13 13.30
C LEU A 54 -3.93 -4.50 14.57
N LYS A 55 -2.62 -4.79 14.48
CA LYS A 55 -1.80 -5.06 15.67
C LYS A 55 -1.79 -3.87 16.63
N VAL A 56 -1.57 -2.65 16.12
CA VAL A 56 -1.56 -1.43 16.95
C VAL A 56 -2.92 -1.20 17.60
N ILE A 57 -4.02 -1.36 16.86
CA ILE A 57 -5.38 -1.22 17.40
C ILE A 57 -5.64 -2.25 18.51
N THR A 58 -5.23 -3.50 18.31
CA THR A 58 -5.38 -4.57 19.32
C THR A 58 -4.59 -4.24 20.59
N GLU A 59 -3.37 -3.72 20.47
CA GLU A 59 -2.56 -3.30 21.62
C GLU A 59 -3.22 -2.15 22.40
N VAL A 60 -3.76 -1.15 21.70
CA VAL A 60 -4.47 -0.03 22.32
C VAL A 60 -5.76 -0.49 23.02
N LEU A 61 -6.52 -1.40 22.41
CA LEU A 61 -7.74 -1.95 23.02
C LEU A 61 -7.43 -2.80 24.27
N LEU A 62 -6.34 -3.58 24.25
CA LEU A 62 -5.89 -4.34 25.42
C LEU A 62 -5.46 -3.42 26.57
N GLN A 63 -4.76 -2.32 26.27
CA GLN A 63 -4.45 -1.30 27.27
C GLN A 63 -5.71 -0.67 27.85
N SER A 64 -6.65 -0.24 27.01
CA SER A 64 -7.89 0.40 27.46
C SER A 64 -8.76 -0.54 28.32
N LYS A 65 -8.74 -1.85 28.03
CA LYS A 65 -9.45 -2.85 28.85
C LYS A 65 -8.78 -3.10 30.20
N LYS A 66 -7.45 -2.94 30.28
CA LYS A 66 -6.68 -3.08 31.53
C LYS A 66 -6.91 -1.89 32.46
N ASP A 67 -7.03 -0.69 31.91
CA ASP A 67 -7.29 0.55 32.65
C ASP A 67 -8.71 0.59 33.24
N LYS A 68 -9.70 0.01 32.55
CA LYS A 68 -11.09 -0.05 33.01
C LYS A 68 -11.37 -1.04 34.17
N HIS A 69 -10.38 -1.84 34.55
CA HIS A 69 -10.48 -2.87 35.59
C HIS A 69 -9.64 -2.55 36.84
N VAL A 70 -9.09 -1.34 36.92
CA VAL A 70 -8.43 -0.78 38.12
C VAL A 70 -9.39 0.19 38.82
#